data_AF-B3EQX0-F1
#
_entry.id   AF-B3EQX0-F1
#
_cell.length_a   1.000
_cell.length_b   1.000
_cell.length_c   1.000
_cell.angle_alpha   90.00
_cell.angle_beta   90.00
_cell.angle_gamma   90.00
#
_symmetry.space_group_name_H-M   'P 1'
#
loop_
_entity.id
_entity.type
_entity.pdbx_description
1 polymer ?
#
loop_
_entity_poly.entity_id
_entity_poly.type
_entity_poly.pdbx_seq_one_letter_code
_entity_poly.pdbx_strand_id
1 'polypeptide(L)'
;MTVNTTLLERSSAYVTQCFEAYEQQTKAVYHDIVHTRETVEAGEKIAAGMNLPEESIVLVMLACWFHDIGHIYSETEHETKSAVLAEAFLTDQGVDTETIEAVKECILATRIPQAPQNLMQQIVCDADLSHLGSKNYKHKNTLLRNEFEHNRGTPFSDLEWIEINIGFFSGHSFFTPYAQTLFNNQKEENLDALKDEMNKVILRQKKKAKRKKENDKNKTGADRGVERNMEVYYRTSSRNHVSFSAIVDQKANIMIQTNSLIFSIIISLLVRKLDQLPDLIIPTFLMLLTCVATIITSVLATRPNVTRHETTTEDIRNKKANLLFFGSFVNLDLDSYEWGVGEMLKDKPYYIKNMIRDTYFLGKVLDRKYKFLRLSYDIFMVGLVLSISLYTYAFMN
;
A
#
# COMPACT_ATOMS: atom_id res chain seq x y z
N MET A 1 49.00 14.61 48.58
CA MET A 1 48.56 14.89 47.20
C MET A 1 49.72 15.53 46.47
N THR A 2 50.12 14.98 45.33
CA THR A 2 51.15 15.58 44.47
C THR A 2 50.52 16.69 43.61
N VAL A 3 51.33 17.59 43.06
CA VAL A 3 50.87 18.67 42.15
C VAL A 3 50.09 18.10 40.95
N ASN A 4 50.50 16.92 40.49
CA ASN A 4 49.85 16.20 39.39
C ASN A 4 48.44 15.71 39.75
N THR A 5 48.23 15.20 40.97
CA THR A 5 46.89 14.83 41.45
C THR A 5 45.96 16.03 41.45
N THR A 6 46.47 17.20 41.85
CA THR A 6 45.67 18.45 41.92
C THR A 6 45.35 19.01 40.54
N LEU A 7 46.20 18.79 39.53
CA LEU A 7 45.90 19.19 38.15
C LEU A 7 44.80 18.31 37.53
N LEU A 8 44.88 16.99 37.68
CA LEU A 8 43.87 16.06 37.17
C LEU A 8 42.49 16.26 37.82
N GLU A 9 42.45 16.51 39.13
CA GLU A 9 41.21 16.85 39.84
C GLU A 9 40.58 18.14 39.27
N ARG A 10 41.37 19.18 39.00
CA ARG A 10 40.87 20.43 38.40
C ARG A 10 40.39 20.22 36.96
N SER A 11 41.13 19.46 36.15
CA SER A 11 40.75 19.12 34.78
C SER A 11 39.44 18.34 34.71
N SER A 12 39.31 17.29 35.53
CA SER A 12 38.09 16.47 35.59
C SER A 12 36.86 17.28 36.02
N ALA A 13 37.02 18.18 37.00
CA ALA A 13 35.95 19.06 37.45
C ALA A 13 35.52 20.04 36.35
N TYR A 14 36.47 20.65 35.65
CA TYR A 14 36.21 21.56 34.53
C TYR A 14 35.44 20.86 33.40
N VAL A 15 35.93 19.71 32.93
CA VAL A 15 35.29 18.94 31.87
C VAL A 15 33.89 18.48 32.28
N THR A 16 33.73 17.98 33.51
CA THR A 16 32.42 17.59 34.06
C THR A 16 31.44 18.75 34.00
N GLN A 17 31.85 19.94 34.47
CA GLN A 17 30.99 21.12 34.46
C GLN A 17 30.60 21.55 33.04
N CYS A 18 31.51 21.45 32.07
CA CYS A 18 31.23 21.77 30.67
C CYS A 18 30.18 20.83 30.07
N PHE A 19 30.31 19.52 30.26
CA PHE A 19 29.33 18.55 29.76
C PHE A 19 27.99 18.65 30.47
N GLU A 20 27.96 18.83 31.80
CA GLU A 20 26.70 19.04 32.54
C GLU A 20 25.94 20.29 32.06
N ALA A 21 26.65 21.38 31.75
CA ALA A 21 26.03 22.58 31.18
C ALA A 21 25.52 22.36 29.75
N TYR A 22 26.21 21.52 28.96
CA TYR A 22 25.84 21.18 27.59
C TYR A 22 24.64 20.22 27.51
N GLU A 23 24.57 19.22 28.38
CA GLU A 23 23.45 18.27 28.47
C GLU A 23 22.12 18.97 28.79
N GLN A 24 22.16 20.07 29.55
CA GLN A 24 20.96 20.88 29.82
C GLN A 24 20.41 21.57 28.57
N GLN A 25 21.24 21.75 27.53
CA GLN A 25 20.92 22.52 26.33
C GLN A 25 20.71 21.65 25.10
N THR A 26 21.18 20.39 25.11
CA THR A 26 21.22 19.54 23.92
C THR A 26 20.68 18.14 24.17
N LYS A 27 20.64 17.33 23.10
CA LYS A 27 20.31 15.89 23.15
C LYS A 27 21.52 15.03 22.76
N ALA A 28 22.74 15.50 23.01
CA ALA A 28 23.90 14.62 22.94
C ALA A 28 23.69 13.49 23.95
N VAL A 29 23.86 12.25 23.49
CA VAL A 29 23.51 11.06 24.28
C VAL A 29 24.64 10.04 24.30
N TYR A 30 25.71 10.26 23.54
CA TYR A 30 26.89 9.40 23.52
C TYR A 30 28.15 10.14 23.94
N HIS A 31 28.51 11.25 23.27
CA HIS A 31 29.70 12.03 23.62
C HIS A 31 29.38 12.94 24.82
N ASP A 32 29.34 12.32 26.01
CA ASP A 32 28.97 12.91 27.28
C ASP A 32 30.05 12.70 28.36
N ILE A 33 29.72 13.07 29.61
CA ILE A 33 30.63 12.88 30.74
C ILE A 33 30.84 11.40 31.11
N VAL A 34 29.87 10.52 30.79
CA VAL A 34 29.97 9.08 31.06
C VAL A 34 31.00 8.47 30.13
N HIS A 35 30.91 8.72 28.82
CA HIS A 35 31.91 8.27 27.84
C HIS A 35 33.30 8.80 28.20
N THR A 36 33.42 10.09 28.52
CA THR A 36 34.71 10.69 28.91
C THR A 36 35.34 9.97 30.11
N ARG A 37 34.56 9.66 31.15
CA ARG A 37 35.05 8.91 32.32
C ARG A 37 35.50 7.50 31.95
N GLU A 38 34.74 6.81 31.11
CA GLU A 38 35.11 5.48 30.64
C GLU A 38 36.41 5.50 29.81
N THR A 39 36.61 6.52 28.97
CA THR A 39 37.85 6.76 28.22
C THR A 39 39.02 7.00 29.17
N VAL A 40 38.85 7.82 30.21
CA VAL A 40 39.89 8.05 31.24
C VAL A 40 40.24 6.75 31.98
N GLU A 41 39.24 5.99 32.43
CA GLU A 41 39.46 4.70 33.10
C GLU A 41 40.18 3.68 32.20
N ALA A 42 39.84 3.65 30.90
CA ALA A 42 40.51 2.80 29.93
C ALA A 42 41.96 3.25 29.71
N GLY A 43 42.18 4.56 29.53
CA GLY A 43 43.49 5.15 29.37
C GLY A 43 44.41 4.84 30.55
N GLU A 44 43.91 4.93 31.78
CA GLU A 44 44.69 4.66 33.00
C GLU A 44 45.16 3.20 33.03
N LYS A 45 44.24 2.27 32.75
CA LYS A 45 44.54 0.83 32.71
C LYS A 45 45.56 0.48 31.63
N ILE A 46 45.40 1.04 30.43
CA ILE A 46 46.32 0.78 29.32
C ILE A 46 47.69 1.40 29.61
N ALA A 47 47.74 2.63 30.10
CA ALA A 47 49.00 3.31 30.43
C ALA A 47 49.78 2.56 31.54
N ALA A 48 49.09 2.10 32.58
CA ALA A 48 49.68 1.26 33.62
C ALA A 48 50.15 -0.10 33.06
N GLY A 49 49.35 -0.75 32.23
CA GLY A 49 49.68 -2.03 31.58
C GLY A 49 50.88 -1.94 30.61
N MET A 50 51.07 -0.77 30.00
CA MET A 50 52.21 -0.44 29.14
C MET A 50 53.43 0.06 29.93
N ASN A 51 53.36 0.13 31.27
CA ASN A 51 54.41 0.61 32.17
C ASN A 51 54.89 2.03 31.83
N LEU A 52 53.98 2.95 31.51
CA LEU A 52 54.34 4.35 31.31
C LEU A 52 54.89 4.98 32.61
N PRO A 53 55.86 5.90 32.51
CA PRO A 53 56.26 6.72 33.64
C PRO A 53 55.07 7.50 34.21
N GLU A 54 55.05 7.72 35.52
CA GLU A 54 53.94 8.40 36.22
C GLU A 54 53.65 9.78 35.62
N GLU A 55 54.69 10.52 35.21
CA GLU A 55 54.54 11.79 34.52
C GLU A 55 53.77 11.61 33.21
N SER A 56 54.16 10.68 32.34
CA SER A 56 53.47 10.39 31.07
C SER A 56 52.04 9.90 31.25
N ILE A 57 51.74 9.15 32.32
CA ILE A 57 50.36 8.74 32.65
C ILE A 57 49.48 9.98 32.85
N VAL A 58 49.99 11.02 33.53
CA VAL A 58 49.25 12.27 33.75
C VAL A 58 48.91 12.95 32.42
N LEU A 59 49.84 13.00 31.45
CA LEU A 59 49.56 13.56 30.12
C LEU A 59 48.46 12.78 29.38
N VAL A 60 48.50 11.44 29.41
CA VAL A 60 47.45 10.59 28.81
C VAL A 60 46.11 10.87 29.49
N MET A 61 46.07 11.00 30.82
CA MET A 61 44.82 11.24 31.54
C MET A 61 44.24 12.62 31.23
N LEU A 62 45.09 13.64 31.13
CA LEU A 62 44.67 14.97 30.68
C LEU A 62 44.08 14.89 29.27
N ALA A 63 44.76 14.23 28.33
CA ALA A 63 44.25 14.06 26.97
C ALA A 63 42.90 13.33 26.96
N CYS A 64 42.75 12.23 27.70
CA CYS A 64 41.48 11.50 27.81
C CYS A 64 40.35 12.35 28.41
N TRP A 65 40.62 13.19 29.41
CA TRP A 65 39.61 14.09 29.96
C TRP A 65 39.14 15.12 28.93
N PHE A 66 40.05 15.65 28.11
CA PHE A 66 39.73 16.71 27.17
C PHE A 66 39.33 16.22 25.76
N HIS A 67 39.52 14.95 25.39
CA HIS A 67 39.45 14.52 23.98
C HIS A 67 38.16 14.92 23.25
N ASP A 68 37.01 14.82 23.92
CA ASP A 68 35.69 15.06 23.33
C ASP A 68 35.00 16.36 23.77
N ILE A 69 35.61 17.17 24.63
CA ILE A 69 34.96 18.40 25.12
C ILE A 69 34.61 19.39 23.98
N GLY A 70 35.28 19.28 22.84
CA GLY A 70 35.01 20.03 21.62
C GLY A 70 33.66 19.72 20.96
N HIS A 71 33.04 18.57 21.26
CA HIS A 71 31.69 18.23 20.79
C HIS A 71 30.63 19.25 21.21
N ILE A 72 30.88 20.00 22.30
CA ILE A 72 30.04 21.10 22.76
C ILE A 72 29.90 22.20 21.69
N TYR A 73 30.90 22.37 20.83
CA TYR A 73 30.98 23.46 19.86
C TYR A 73 30.87 23.02 18.41
N SER A 74 31.35 21.82 18.09
CA SER A 74 31.38 21.33 16.72
C SER A 74 31.52 19.82 16.70
N GLU A 75 30.66 19.12 15.95
CA GLU A 75 30.74 17.68 15.76
C GLU A 75 31.86 17.25 14.80
N THR A 76 32.14 18.04 13.75
CA THR A 76 33.08 17.63 12.69
C THR A 76 34.54 17.98 13.00
N GLU A 77 34.76 19.05 13.76
CA GLU A 77 36.08 19.54 14.18
C GLU A 77 36.30 19.40 15.69
N HIS A 78 35.60 18.47 16.36
CA HIS A 78 35.60 18.36 17.82
C HIS A 78 37.02 18.18 18.37
N GLU A 79 37.90 17.38 17.76
CA GLU A 79 39.25 17.15 18.33
C GLU A 79 40.11 18.42 18.28
N THR A 80 39.96 19.24 17.23
CA THR A 80 40.66 20.54 17.16
C THR A 80 40.11 21.53 18.18
N LYS A 81 38.79 21.54 18.41
CA LYS A 81 38.18 22.38 19.45
C LYS A 81 38.59 21.90 20.85
N SER A 82 38.62 20.60 21.07
CA SER A 82 39.09 19.96 22.31
C SER A 82 40.52 20.35 22.65
N ALA A 83 41.43 20.30 21.66
CA ALA A 83 42.82 20.71 21.85
C ALA A 83 42.95 22.19 22.23
N VAL A 84 42.17 23.09 21.62
CA VAL A 84 42.13 24.52 21.97
C VAL A 84 41.61 24.75 23.39
N LEU A 85 40.58 24.00 23.81
CA LEU A 85 40.01 24.11 25.16
C LEU A 85 40.98 23.58 26.22
N ALA A 86 41.67 22.47 25.91
CA ALA A 86 42.72 21.93 26.77
C ALA A 86 43.88 22.93 26.91
N GLU A 87 44.34 23.52 25.81
CA GLU A 87 45.40 24.54 25.81
C GLU A 87 45.05 25.74 26.69
N ALA A 88 43.85 26.30 26.51
CA ALA A 88 43.39 27.45 27.27
C ALA A 88 43.32 27.12 28.77
N PHE A 89 42.75 25.97 29.14
CA PHE A 89 42.65 25.54 30.53
C PHE A 89 44.03 25.30 31.15
N LEU A 90 44.89 24.52 30.50
CA LEU A 90 46.21 24.16 31.03
C LEU A 90 47.14 25.38 31.15
N THR A 91 47.03 26.34 30.23
CA THR A 91 47.76 27.62 30.30
C THR A 91 47.35 28.41 31.55
N ASP A 92 46.04 28.50 31.83
CA ASP A 92 45.51 29.17 33.03
C ASP A 92 45.96 28.46 34.33
N GLN A 93 46.13 27.14 34.29
CA GLN A 93 46.69 26.36 35.40
C GLN A 93 48.21 26.48 35.55
N GLY A 94 48.89 27.22 34.67
CA GLY A 94 50.35 27.46 34.72
C GLY A 94 51.20 26.28 34.25
N VAL A 95 50.66 25.40 33.41
CA VAL A 95 51.40 24.28 32.81
C VAL A 95 52.34 24.79 31.71
N ASP A 96 53.51 24.18 31.56
CA ASP A 96 54.48 24.57 30.54
C ASP A 96 54.03 24.20 29.12
N THR A 97 54.58 24.91 28.13
CA THR A 97 54.18 24.76 26.72
C THR A 97 54.50 23.39 26.14
N GLU A 98 55.56 22.72 26.59
CA GLU A 98 55.94 21.39 26.07
C GLU A 98 54.92 20.33 26.49
N THR A 99 54.51 20.35 27.76
CA THR A 99 53.46 19.48 28.29
C THR A 99 52.11 19.75 27.61
N ILE A 100 51.74 21.03 27.41
CA ILE A 100 50.49 21.40 26.74
C ILE A 100 50.46 20.86 25.31
N GLU A 101 51.55 21.02 24.55
CA GLU A 101 51.61 20.55 23.17
C GLU A 101 51.51 19.01 23.09
N ALA A 102 52.17 18.29 23.99
CA ALA A 102 52.04 16.83 24.07
C ALA A 102 50.60 16.37 24.37
N VAL A 103 49.85 17.07 25.23
CA VAL A 103 48.42 16.78 25.48
C VAL A 103 47.59 17.05 24.23
N LYS A 104 47.81 18.19 23.55
CA LYS A 104 47.09 18.55 22.31
C LYS A 104 47.33 17.52 21.21
N GLU A 105 48.57 17.09 21.01
CA GLU A 105 48.90 16.06 20.02
C GLU A 105 48.20 14.72 20.32
N CYS A 106 48.08 14.35 21.60
CA CYS A 106 47.32 13.17 22.02
C CYS A 106 45.83 13.28 21.71
N ILE A 107 45.22 14.45 21.98
CA ILE A 107 43.82 14.71 21.62
C ILE A 107 43.63 14.64 20.10
N LEU A 108 44.47 15.32 19.33
CA LEU A 108 44.36 15.36 17.87
C LEU A 108 44.54 13.99 17.20
N ALA A 109 45.26 13.07 17.83
CA ALA A 109 45.45 11.71 17.31
C ALA A 109 44.16 10.86 17.31
N THR A 110 43.16 11.22 18.11
CA THR A 110 41.87 10.51 18.19
C THR A 110 41.01 10.68 16.94
N ARG A 111 41.31 11.68 16.09
CA ARG A 111 40.60 11.93 14.84
C ARG A 111 40.59 10.70 13.95
N ILE A 112 39.40 10.30 13.50
CA ILE A 112 39.22 9.15 12.61
C ILE A 112 39.50 9.55 11.14
N PRO A 113 40.30 8.78 10.37
CA PRO A 113 41.04 7.59 10.79
C PRO A 113 42.26 7.94 11.65
N GLN A 114 42.38 7.24 12.79
CA GLN A 114 43.44 7.48 13.78
C GLN A 114 44.82 7.16 13.20
N ALA A 115 45.79 8.03 13.46
CA ALA A 115 47.17 7.89 13.00
C ALA A 115 48.19 8.28 14.10
N PRO A 116 48.23 7.56 15.23
CA PRO A 116 49.10 7.89 16.35
C PRO A 116 50.58 7.70 16.00
N GLN A 117 51.41 8.65 16.39
CA GLN A 117 52.85 8.73 16.10
C GLN A 117 53.74 8.24 17.24
N ASN A 118 53.21 8.17 18.45
CA ASN A 118 53.94 7.72 19.64
C ASN A 118 53.03 6.93 20.59
N LEU A 119 53.63 6.36 21.64
CA LEU A 119 52.94 5.48 22.57
C LEU A 119 51.80 6.17 23.34
N MET A 120 51.95 7.43 23.76
CA MET A 120 50.87 8.15 24.46
C MET A 120 49.66 8.35 23.54
N GLN A 121 49.89 8.74 22.27
CA GLN A 121 48.84 8.87 21.28
C GLN A 121 48.14 7.53 21.01
N GLN A 122 48.90 6.43 20.90
CA GLN A 122 48.32 5.08 20.74
C GLN A 122 47.41 4.72 21.92
N ILE A 123 47.80 5.05 23.15
CA ILE A 123 47.02 4.77 24.35
C ILE A 123 45.71 5.56 24.35
N VAL A 124 45.74 6.85 24.01
CA VAL A 124 44.53 7.67 23.97
C VAL A 124 43.57 7.18 22.87
N CYS A 125 44.08 6.84 21.69
CA CYS A 125 43.27 6.24 20.61
C CYS A 125 42.62 4.92 21.03
N ASP A 126 43.38 4.04 21.70
CA ASP A 126 42.86 2.76 22.21
C ASP A 126 41.83 2.95 23.32
N ALA A 127 42.02 3.96 24.18
CA ALA A 127 41.12 4.28 25.28
C ALA A 127 39.77 4.78 24.79
N ASP A 128 39.78 5.71 23.81
CA ASP A 128 38.59 6.28 23.18
C ASP A 128 37.71 5.19 22.52
N LEU A 129 38.34 4.28 21.77
CA LEU A 129 37.65 3.19 21.09
C LEU A 129 37.52 1.90 21.95
N SER A 130 37.79 1.98 23.25
CA SER A 130 37.71 0.83 24.18
C SER A 130 36.30 0.22 24.25
N HIS A 131 35.27 1.01 23.97
CA HIS A 131 33.88 0.58 23.96
C HIS A 131 33.60 -0.56 22.95
N LEU A 132 34.40 -0.69 21.89
CA LEU A 132 34.31 -1.79 20.93
C LEU A 132 34.60 -3.14 21.58
N GLY A 133 35.45 -3.17 22.61
CA GLY A 133 35.77 -4.33 23.44
C GLY A 133 34.92 -4.43 24.71
N SER A 134 33.79 -3.74 24.79
CA SER A 134 32.90 -3.77 25.98
C SER A 134 31.69 -4.66 25.77
N LYS A 135 31.24 -5.35 26.83
CA LYS A 135 29.96 -6.07 26.85
C LYS A 135 28.75 -5.14 26.70
N ASN A 136 28.91 -3.86 27.05
CA ASN A 136 27.87 -2.83 26.90
C ASN A 136 27.85 -2.20 25.50
N TYR A 137 28.66 -2.70 24.56
CA TYR A 137 28.75 -2.18 23.19
C TYR A 137 27.38 -1.96 22.54
N LYS A 138 26.44 -2.90 22.69
CA LYS A 138 25.10 -2.74 22.08
C LYS A 138 24.34 -1.52 22.60
N HIS A 139 24.44 -1.22 23.88
CA HIS A 139 23.79 -0.04 24.47
C HIS A 139 24.47 1.23 23.95
N LYS A 140 25.81 1.28 24.01
CA LYS A 140 26.63 2.37 23.49
C LYS A 140 26.37 2.65 22.00
N ASN A 141 26.32 1.60 21.18
CA ASN A 141 25.98 1.68 19.76
C ASN A 141 24.56 2.25 19.52
N THR A 142 23.62 2.00 20.44
CA THR A 142 22.27 2.60 20.38
C THR A 142 22.32 4.09 20.66
N LEU A 143 23.09 4.52 21.67
CA LEU A 143 23.29 5.93 21.99
C LEU A 143 23.99 6.66 20.83
N LEU A 144 25.07 6.08 20.29
CA LEU A 144 25.78 6.63 19.13
C LEU A 144 24.88 6.74 17.90
N ARG A 145 24.02 5.73 17.64
CA ARG A 145 23.02 5.79 16.57
C ARG A 145 22.08 6.97 16.75
N ASN A 146 21.54 7.15 17.96
CA ASN A 146 20.59 8.23 18.24
C ASN A 146 21.22 9.60 18.03
N GLU A 147 22.48 9.76 18.46
CA GLU A 147 23.22 11.01 18.24
C GLU A 147 23.45 11.27 16.75
N PHE A 148 23.91 10.28 16.00
CA PHE A 148 24.16 10.44 14.56
C PHE A 148 22.86 10.69 13.77
N GLU A 149 21.76 10.04 14.13
CA GLU A 149 20.44 10.29 13.53
C GLU A 149 19.93 11.69 13.84
N HIS A 150 20.18 12.20 15.05
CA HIS A 150 19.85 13.56 15.44
C HIS A 150 20.59 14.57 14.56
N ASN A 151 21.90 14.39 14.42
CA ASN A 151 22.78 15.31 13.71
C ASN A 151 22.54 15.29 12.20
N ARG A 152 22.32 14.09 11.62
CA ARG A 152 21.97 13.91 10.21
C ARG A 152 20.54 14.39 9.89
N GLY A 153 19.64 14.41 10.86
CA GLY A 153 18.23 14.76 10.70
C GLY A 153 17.37 13.67 10.03
N THR A 154 17.91 12.49 9.74
CA THR A 154 17.19 11.36 9.15
C THR A 154 17.62 10.03 9.79
N PRO A 155 16.69 9.11 10.08
CA PRO A 155 17.02 7.84 10.73
C PRO A 155 17.77 6.90 9.78
N PHE A 156 18.69 6.09 10.33
CA PHE A 156 19.31 5.00 9.59
C PHE A 156 18.32 3.84 9.45
N SER A 157 18.42 3.09 8.35
CA SER A 157 17.83 1.75 8.35
C SER A 157 18.66 0.80 9.23
N ASP A 158 18.04 -0.24 9.80
CA ASP A 158 18.80 -1.22 10.60
C ASP A 158 19.95 -1.86 9.83
N LEU A 159 19.75 -2.12 8.54
CA LEU A 159 20.78 -2.73 7.70
C LEU A 159 21.95 -1.77 7.47
N GLU A 160 21.65 -0.50 7.13
CA GLU A 160 22.65 0.56 6.94
C GLU A 160 23.48 0.78 8.21
N TRP A 161 22.83 0.87 9.38
CA TRP A 161 23.53 1.06 10.65
C TRP A 161 24.45 -0.11 10.99
N ILE A 162 23.98 -1.34 10.79
CA ILE A 162 24.78 -2.55 11.03
C ILE A 162 25.97 -2.61 10.06
N GLU A 163 25.77 -2.28 8.78
CA GLU A 163 26.85 -2.26 7.77
C GLU A 163 27.95 -1.26 8.11
N ILE A 164 27.57 -0.04 8.53
CA ILE A 164 28.51 0.99 8.99
C ILE A 164 29.36 0.46 10.15
N ASN A 165 28.72 -0.14 11.16
CA ASN A 165 29.41 -0.67 12.33
C ASN A 165 30.31 -1.87 12.00
N ILE A 166 29.87 -2.81 11.15
CA ILE A 166 30.72 -3.92 10.69
C ILE A 166 31.94 -3.39 9.94
N GLY A 167 31.75 -2.38 9.07
CA GLY A 167 32.84 -1.70 8.38
C GLY A 167 33.83 -1.07 9.35
N PHE A 168 33.33 -0.35 10.36
CA PHE A 168 34.13 0.27 11.40
C PHE A 168 34.95 -0.76 12.20
N PHE A 169 34.32 -1.84 12.67
CA PHE A 169 35.02 -2.92 13.40
C PHE A 169 36.11 -3.58 12.56
N SER A 170 35.84 -3.76 11.26
CA SER A 170 36.77 -4.42 10.32
C SER A 170 37.95 -3.52 9.94
N GLY A 171 37.76 -2.19 9.93
CA GLY A 171 38.81 -1.21 9.66
C GLY A 171 39.63 -0.79 10.88
N HIS A 172 39.14 -1.06 12.10
CA HIS A 172 39.80 -0.68 13.33
C HIS A 172 40.74 -1.79 13.85
N SER A 173 41.87 -1.41 14.46
CA SER A 173 42.74 -2.28 15.26
C SER A 173 43.28 -1.49 16.45
N PHE A 174 43.28 -2.09 17.65
CA PHE A 174 43.95 -1.50 18.79
C PHE A 174 45.46 -1.46 18.56
N PHE A 175 46.10 -0.35 18.91
CA PHE A 175 47.51 -0.07 18.64
C PHE A 175 48.44 -0.73 19.66
N THR A 176 48.11 -0.67 20.94
CA THR A 176 48.96 -1.18 22.02
C THR A 176 48.75 -2.68 22.26
N PRO A 177 49.83 -3.45 22.57
CA PRO A 177 49.70 -4.87 22.91
C PRO A 177 48.77 -5.14 24.11
N TYR A 178 48.75 -4.22 25.07
CA TYR A 178 47.90 -4.33 26.25
C TYR A 178 46.41 -4.17 25.90
N ALA A 179 46.05 -3.13 25.13
CA ALA A 179 44.67 -2.94 24.67
C ALA A 179 44.18 -4.10 23.79
N GLN A 180 45.05 -4.62 22.90
CA GLN A 180 44.76 -5.81 22.11
C GLN A 180 44.40 -7.00 23.00
N THR A 181 45.18 -7.26 24.05
CA THR A 181 44.92 -8.35 25.00
C THR A 181 43.60 -8.15 25.76
N LEU A 182 43.33 -6.91 26.16
CA LEU A 182 42.17 -6.58 26.98
C LEU A 182 40.85 -6.59 26.20
N PHE A 183 40.87 -6.13 24.94
CA PHE A 183 39.64 -5.79 24.21
C PHE A 183 39.37 -6.68 22.98
N ASN A 184 40.37 -7.32 22.36
CA ASN A 184 40.16 -8.02 21.09
C ASN A 184 39.13 -9.14 21.17
N ASN A 185 39.17 -9.98 22.22
CA ASN A 185 38.23 -11.10 22.35
C ASN A 185 36.77 -10.59 22.38
N GLN A 186 36.47 -9.60 23.23
CA GLN A 186 35.13 -9.04 23.31
C GLN A 186 34.73 -8.26 22.04
N LYS A 187 35.70 -7.61 21.38
CA LYS A 187 35.49 -6.94 20.09
C LYS A 187 35.10 -7.94 18.99
N GLU A 188 35.73 -9.11 18.95
CA GLU A 188 35.38 -10.18 18.02
C GLU A 188 33.97 -10.72 18.30
N GLU A 189 33.63 -10.99 19.58
CA GLU A 189 32.27 -11.39 19.97
C GLU A 189 31.21 -10.35 19.55
N ASN A 190 31.50 -9.06 19.73
CA ASN A 190 30.63 -7.96 19.32
C ASN A 190 30.46 -7.89 17.80
N LEU A 191 31.53 -8.11 17.03
CA LEU A 191 31.50 -8.17 15.57
C LEU A 191 30.64 -9.34 15.06
N ASP A 192 30.78 -10.51 15.68
CA ASP A 192 29.98 -11.68 15.31
C ASP A 192 28.50 -11.46 15.65
N ALA A 193 28.19 -10.82 16.77
CA ALA A 193 26.83 -10.42 17.11
C ALA A 193 26.22 -9.47 16.06
N LEU A 194 26.98 -8.50 15.54
CA LEU A 194 26.54 -7.61 14.46
C LEU A 194 26.27 -8.38 13.16
N LYS A 195 27.15 -9.29 12.76
CA LYS A 195 26.96 -10.13 11.55
C LYS A 195 25.72 -11.01 11.66
N ASP A 196 25.48 -11.59 12.83
CA ASP A 196 24.27 -12.36 13.11
C ASP A 196 23.00 -11.51 13.05
N GLU A 197 23.06 -10.28 13.56
CA GLU A 197 21.96 -9.32 13.46
C GLU A 197 21.67 -8.96 12.00
N MET A 198 22.71 -8.68 11.20
CA MET A 198 22.60 -8.43 9.77
C MET A 198 21.88 -9.57 9.04
N ASN A 199 22.29 -10.82 9.29
CA ASN A 199 21.68 -12.00 8.71
C ASN A 199 20.19 -12.14 9.08
N LYS A 200 19.84 -11.88 10.36
CA LYS A 200 18.45 -11.89 10.83
C LYS A 200 17.60 -10.82 10.13
N VAL A 201 18.13 -9.61 9.95
CA VAL A 201 17.44 -8.52 9.24
C VAL A 201 17.21 -8.89 7.77
N ILE A 202 18.23 -9.39 7.07
CA ILE A 202 18.14 -9.82 5.67
C ILE A 202 17.10 -10.94 5.50
N LEU A 203 17.09 -11.95 6.39
CA LEU A 203 16.11 -13.04 6.36
C LEU A 203 14.68 -12.53 6.58
N ARG A 204 14.47 -11.59 7.51
CA ARG A 204 13.16 -10.96 7.75
C ARG A 204 12.67 -10.19 6.51
N GLN A 205 13.55 -9.42 5.86
CA GLN A 205 13.21 -8.70 4.63
C GLN A 205 12.85 -9.65 3.49
N LYS A 206 13.62 -10.73 3.28
CA LYS A 206 13.31 -11.77 2.29
C LYS A 206 11.94 -12.43 2.54
N LYS A 207 11.63 -12.75 3.81
CA LYS A 207 10.31 -13.31 4.20
C LYS A 207 9.16 -12.33 3.92
N LYS A 208 9.32 -11.04 4.26
CA LYS A 208 8.32 -10.00 3.97
C LYS A 208 8.10 -9.85 2.45
N ALA A 209 9.17 -9.82 1.65
CA ALA A 209 9.09 -9.74 0.20
C ALA A 209 8.38 -10.94 -0.42
N LYS A 210 8.64 -12.16 0.08
CA LYS A 210 7.95 -13.38 -0.38
C LYS A 210 6.44 -13.33 -0.07
N ARG A 211 6.06 -12.95 1.15
CA ARG A 211 4.64 -12.78 1.54
C ARG A 211 3.92 -11.73 0.70
N LYS A 212 4.58 -10.61 0.38
CA LYS A 212 4.01 -9.56 -0.47
C LYS A 212 3.74 -10.07 -1.89
N LYS A 213 4.71 -10.78 -2.50
CA LYS A 213 4.54 -11.42 -3.82
C LYS A 213 3.41 -12.46 -3.85
N GLU A 214 3.24 -13.22 -2.77
CA GLU A 214 2.19 -14.23 -2.66
C GLU A 214 0.79 -13.60 -2.54
N ASN A 215 0.66 -12.53 -1.75
CA ASN A 215 -0.58 -11.77 -1.63
C ASN A 215 -0.98 -11.05 -2.93
N ASP A 216 -0.02 -10.49 -3.69
CA ASP A 216 -0.31 -9.86 -4.98
C ASP A 216 -0.71 -10.90 -6.05
N LYS A 217 -0.10 -12.10 -6.04
CA LYS A 217 -0.54 -13.21 -6.90
C LYS A 217 -1.97 -13.67 -6.59
N ASN A 218 -2.36 -13.73 -5.32
CA ASN A 218 -3.72 -14.11 -4.93
C ASN A 218 -4.76 -13.03 -5.30
N LYS A 219 -4.42 -11.74 -5.19
CA LYS A 219 -5.30 -10.64 -5.64
C LYS A 219 -5.55 -10.66 -7.14
N THR A 220 -4.51 -10.87 -7.95
CA THR A 220 -4.63 -10.91 -9.42
C THR A 220 -5.37 -12.15 -9.93
N GLY A 221 -5.29 -13.29 -9.23
CA GLY A 221 -6.08 -14.49 -9.54
C GLY A 221 -7.58 -14.32 -9.25
N ALA A 222 -7.93 -13.66 -8.15
CA ALA A 222 -9.32 -13.44 -7.75
C ALA A 222 -10.06 -12.46 -8.70
N ASP A 223 -9.43 -11.36 -9.11
CA ASP A 223 -10.05 -10.36 -10.00
C ASP A 223 -10.36 -10.94 -11.39
N ARG A 224 -9.45 -11.74 -11.97
CA ARG A 224 -9.72 -12.47 -13.23
C ARG A 224 -10.87 -13.48 -13.11
N GLY A 225 -11.04 -14.10 -11.95
CA GLY A 225 -12.14 -15.02 -11.69
C GLY A 225 -13.50 -14.30 -11.75
N VAL A 226 -13.59 -13.12 -11.14
CA VAL A 226 -14.79 -12.29 -11.15
C VAL A 226 -15.10 -11.77 -12.55
N GLU A 227 -14.09 -11.30 -13.30
CA GLU A 227 -14.24 -10.86 -14.69
C GLU A 227 -14.80 -11.95 -15.60
N ARG A 228 -14.21 -13.15 -15.54
CA ARG A 228 -14.65 -14.29 -16.36
C ARG A 228 -16.08 -14.71 -16.02
N ASN A 229 -16.44 -14.73 -14.73
CA ASN A 229 -17.79 -15.05 -14.30
C ASN A 229 -18.81 -14.00 -14.77
N MET A 230 -18.41 -12.73 -14.82
CA MET A 230 -19.24 -11.63 -15.31
C MET A 230 -19.50 -11.72 -16.82
N GLU A 231 -18.48 -12.04 -17.61
CA GLU A 231 -18.63 -12.28 -19.05
C GLU A 231 -19.61 -13.44 -19.32
N VAL A 232 -19.44 -14.55 -18.58
CA VAL A 232 -20.32 -15.72 -18.68
C VAL A 232 -21.77 -15.36 -18.32
N TYR A 233 -21.98 -14.62 -17.23
CA TYR A 233 -23.31 -14.17 -16.82
C TYR A 233 -23.99 -13.35 -17.93
N TYR A 234 -23.29 -12.35 -18.47
CA TYR A 234 -23.87 -11.46 -19.48
C TYR A 234 -24.18 -12.17 -20.78
N ARG A 235 -23.26 -12.99 -21.28
CA ARG A 235 -23.50 -13.80 -22.48
C ARG A 235 -24.70 -14.72 -22.30
N THR A 236 -24.85 -15.30 -21.11
CA THR A 236 -25.99 -16.18 -20.78
C THR A 236 -27.29 -15.38 -20.68
N SER A 237 -27.29 -14.26 -19.96
CA SER A 237 -28.46 -13.39 -19.80
C SER A 237 -28.94 -12.81 -21.13
N SER A 238 -28.04 -12.28 -21.96
CA SER A 238 -28.37 -11.75 -23.30
C SER A 238 -28.99 -12.83 -24.19
N ARG A 239 -28.39 -14.04 -24.24
CA ARG A 239 -28.96 -15.19 -24.96
C ARG A 239 -30.35 -15.55 -24.46
N ASN A 240 -30.55 -15.56 -23.15
CA ASN A 240 -31.86 -15.83 -22.55
C ASN A 240 -32.89 -14.77 -22.93
N HIS A 241 -32.54 -13.48 -22.91
CA HIS A 241 -33.46 -12.41 -23.31
C HIS A 241 -33.87 -12.50 -24.79
N VAL A 242 -32.92 -12.77 -25.69
CA VAL A 242 -33.22 -12.99 -27.11
C VAL A 242 -34.14 -14.21 -27.28
N SER A 243 -33.82 -15.32 -26.60
CA SER A 243 -34.64 -16.54 -26.61
C SER A 243 -36.06 -16.30 -26.10
N PHE A 244 -36.22 -15.64 -24.94
CA PHE A 244 -37.52 -15.32 -24.39
C PHE A 244 -38.32 -14.39 -25.30
N SER A 245 -37.69 -13.40 -25.93
CA SER A 245 -38.38 -12.56 -26.92
C SER A 245 -38.89 -13.41 -28.09
N ALA A 246 -38.05 -14.30 -28.64
CA ALA A 246 -38.44 -15.17 -29.74
C ALA A 246 -39.60 -16.12 -29.36
N ILE A 247 -39.60 -16.66 -28.13
CA ILE A 247 -40.70 -17.50 -27.62
C ILE A 247 -42.00 -16.71 -27.53
N VAL A 248 -41.95 -15.44 -27.08
CA VAL A 248 -43.13 -14.58 -27.05
C VAL A 248 -43.65 -14.33 -28.46
N ASP A 249 -42.76 -14.01 -29.40
CA ASP A 249 -43.13 -13.77 -30.79
C ASP A 249 -43.75 -15.03 -31.44
N GLN A 250 -43.19 -16.21 -31.17
CA GLN A 250 -43.73 -17.49 -31.61
C GLN A 250 -45.13 -17.76 -31.03
N LYS A 251 -45.32 -17.59 -29.71
CA LYS A 251 -46.61 -17.83 -29.05
C LYS A 251 -47.69 -16.86 -29.51
N ALA A 252 -47.35 -15.60 -29.70
CA ALA A 252 -48.27 -14.62 -30.25
C ALA A 252 -48.66 -14.96 -31.69
N ASN A 253 -47.72 -15.43 -32.52
CA ASN A 253 -48.02 -15.88 -33.88
C ASN A 253 -48.96 -17.10 -33.91
N ILE A 254 -48.78 -18.06 -32.99
CA ILE A 254 -49.73 -19.18 -32.81
C ILE A 254 -51.12 -18.63 -32.47
N MET A 255 -51.21 -17.70 -31.51
CA MET A 255 -52.49 -17.08 -31.12
C MET A 255 -53.17 -16.35 -32.28
N ILE A 256 -52.41 -15.62 -33.10
CA ILE A 256 -52.92 -14.94 -34.31
C ILE A 256 -53.47 -15.97 -35.31
N GLN A 257 -52.70 -17.00 -35.64
CA GLN A 257 -53.07 -18.00 -36.64
C GLN A 257 -54.32 -18.79 -36.22
N THR A 258 -54.35 -19.30 -34.99
CA THR A 258 -55.48 -20.07 -34.46
C THR A 258 -56.77 -19.23 -34.44
N ASN A 259 -56.70 -17.98 -33.96
CA ASN A 259 -57.88 -17.11 -33.93
C ASN A 259 -58.33 -16.67 -35.33
N SER A 260 -57.40 -16.45 -36.25
CA SER A 260 -57.73 -16.13 -37.65
C SER A 260 -58.42 -17.30 -38.35
N LEU A 261 -57.98 -18.53 -38.07
CA LEU A 261 -58.61 -19.75 -38.58
C LEU A 261 -60.04 -19.89 -38.04
N ILE A 262 -60.24 -19.76 -36.72
CA ILE A 262 -61.57 -19.83 -36.10
C ILE A 262 -62.49 -18.75 -36.68
N PHE A 263 -62.02 -17.51 -36.78
CA PHE A 263 -62.76 -16.40 -37.36
C PHE A 263 -63.20 -16.69 -38.80
N SER A 264 -62.28 -17.20 -39.65
CA SER A 264 -62.58 -17.56 -41.03
C SER A 264 -63.62 -18.68 -41.14
N ILE A 265 -63.56 -19.70 -40.28
CA ILE A 265 -64.52 -20.81 -40.27
C ILE A 265 -65.91 -20.33 -39.87
N ILE A 266 -66.01 -19.53 -38.80
CA ILE A 266 -67.29 -18.98 -38.32
C ILE A 266 -67.95 -18.10 -39.39
N ILE A 267 -67.19 -17.21 -40.05
CA ILE A 267 -67.73 -16.38 -41.13
C ILE A 267 -68.19 -17.22 -42.31
N SER A 268 -67.41 -18.23 -42.71
CA SER A 268 -67.71 -19.06 -43.87
C SER A 268 -68.95 -19.95 -43.65
N LEU A 269 -69.06 -20.58 -42.49
CA LEU A 269 -70.05 -21.63 -42.22
C LEU A 269 -71.28 -21.15 -41.45
N LEU A 270 -71.10 -20.22 -40.50
CA LEU A 270 -72.13 -19.90 -39.52
C LEU A 270 -72.88 -18.61 -39.84
N VAL A 271 -72.17 -17.57 -40.31
CA VAL A 271 -72.79 -16.25 -40.60
C VAL A 271 -73.91 -16.34 -41.64
N ARG A 272 -73.74 -17.19 -42.66
CA ARG A 272 -74.76 -17.41 -43.71
C ARG A 272 -76.04 -18.10 -43.22
N LYS A 273 -76.01 -18.68 -42.00
CA LYS A 273 -77.13 -19.40 -41.40
C LYS A 273 -77.79 -18.62 -40.24
N LEU A 274 -77.28 -17.43 -39.91
CA LEU A 274 -77.79 -16.65 -38.78
C LEU A 274 -79.22 -16.17 -38.97
N ASP A 275 -79.65 -15.90 -40.20
CA ASP A 275 -81.04 -15.53 -40.50
C ASP A 275 -82.03 -16.66 -40.17
N GLN A 276 -81.56 -17.92 -40.16
CA GLN A 276 -82.35 -19.11 -39.86
C GLN A 276 -82.25 -19.53 -38.39
N LEU A 277 -81.24 -19.05 -37.65
CA LEU A 277 -80.93 -19.45 -36.27
C LEU A 277 -80.64 -18.20 -35.42
N PRO A 278 -81.66 -17.39 -35.07
CA PRO A 278 -81.48 -16.11 -34.39
C PRO A 278 -80.82 -16.25 -33.00
N ASP A 279 -81.05 -17.35 -32.29
CA ASP A 279 -80.48 -17.58 -30.95
C ASP A 279 -78.94 -17.76 -30.97
N LEU A 280 -78.37 -18.09 -32.14
CA LEU A 280 -76.92 -18.21 -32.33
C LEU A 280 -76.23 -16.88 -32.64
N ILE A 281 -76.97 -15.80 -32.88
CA ILE A 281 -76.40 -14.48 -33.24
C ILE A 281 -75.49 -13.98 -32.12
N ILE A 282 -75.98 -13.94 -30.88
CA ILE A 282 -75.23 -13.43 -29.73
C ILE A 282 -73.92 -14.21 -29.49
N PRO A 283 -73.93 -15.55 -29.34
CA PRO A 283 -72.69 -16.30 -29.14
C PRO A 283 -71.73 -16.20 -30.35
N THR A 284 -72.25 -16.07 -31.57
CA THR A 284 -71.43 -15.88 -32.78
C THR A 284 -70.67 -14.55 -32.76
N PHE A 285 -71.36 -13.44 -32.52
CA PHE A 285 -70.71 -12.13 -32.47
C PHE A 285 -69.75 -11.99 -31.29
N LEU A 286 -70.08 -12.58 -30.12
CA LEU A 286 -69.17 -12.62 -28.97
C LEU A 286 -67.86 -13.35 -29.32
N MET A 287 -67.97 -14.50 -30.00
CA MET A 287 -66.81 -15.28 -30.41
C MET A 287 -65.96 -14.52 -31.44
N LEU A 288 -66.58 -13.90 -32.45
CA LEU A 288 -65.88 -13.10 -33.45
C LEU A 288 -65.16 -11.91 -32.81
N LEU A 289 -65.80 -11.20 -31.87
CA LEU A 289 -65.19 -10.09 -31.14
C LEU A 289 -64.02 -10.57 -30.28
N THR A 290 -64.15 -11.72 -29.62
CA THR A 290 -63.07 -12.37 -28.86
C THR A 290 -61.88 -12.67 -29.75
N CYS A 291 -62.09 -13.26 -30.93
CA CYS A 291 -61.02 -13.56 -31.88
C CYS A 291 -60.31 -12.28 -32.35
N VAL A 292 -61.05 -11.24 -32.70
CA VAL A 292 -60.45 -9.95 -33.13
C VAL A 292 -59.66 -9.32 -31.98
N ALA A 293 -60.21 -9.24 -30.78
CA ALA A 293 -59.52 -8.68 -29.61
C ALA A 293 -58.25 -9.47 -29.26
N THR A 294 -58.30 -10.80 -29.37
CA THR A 294 -57.14 -11.68 -29.17
C THR A 294 -56.06 -11.45 -30.22
N ILE A 295 -56.44 -11.30 -31.50
CA ILE A 295 -55.51 -11.00 -32.60
C ILE A 295 -54.84 -9.64 -32.36
N ILE A 296 -55.61 -8.59 -32.04
CA ILE A 296 -55.08 -7.24 -31.80
C ILE A 296 -54.04 -7.27 -30.67
N THR A 297 -54.37 -7.89 -29.54
CA THR A 297 -53.45 -7.97 -28.39
C THR A 297 -52.23 -8.84 -28.66
N SER A 298 -52.36 -9.91 -29.45
CA SER A 298 -51.24 -10.74 -29.91
C SER A 298 -50.31 -9.98 -30.85
N VAL A 299 -50.85 -9.18 -31.78
CA VAL A 299 -50.07 -8.30 -32.66
C VAL A 299 -49.34 -7.22 -31.84
N LEU A 300 -49.95 -6.70 -30.77
CA LEU A 300 -49.27 -5.76 -29.86
C LEU A 300 -48.11 -6.41 -29.09
N ALA A 301 -48.17 -7.72 -28.83
CA ALA A 301 -47.07 -8.47 -28.20
C ALA A 301 -45.87 -8.66 -29.15
N THR A 302 -46.12 -8.84 -30.45
CA THR A 302 -45.05 -8.97 -31.47
C THR A 302 -44.55 -7.62 -31.99
N ARG A 303 -45.32 -6.54 -31.79
CA ARG A 303 -44.95 -5.20 -32.25
C ARG A 303 -43.60 -4.76 -31.65
N PRO A 304 -42.60 -4.42 -32.48
CA PRO A 304 -41.33 -3.92 -31.98
C PRO A 304 -41.55 -2.53 -31.37
N ASN A 305 -41.47 -2.44 -30.04
CA ASN A 305 -41.48 -1.17 -29.32
C ASN A 305 -40.07 -0.88 -28.84
N VAL A 306 -39.40 0.06 -29.52
CA VAL A 306 -38.06 0.52 -29.13
C VAL A 306 -38.23 1.64 -28.13
N THR A 307 -37.82 1.42 -26.88
CA THR A 307 -37.67 2.51 -25.91
C THR A 307 -36.46 3.33 -26.37
N ARG A 308 -36.69 4.52 -26.94
CA ARG A 308 -35.60 5.40 -27.37
C ARG A 308 -35.12 6.25 -26.20
N HIS A 309 -33.81 6.34 -26.04
CA HIS A 309 -33.16 7.33 -25.20
C HIS A 309 -32.16 8.07 -26.07
N GLU A 310 -32.27 9.40 -26.17
CA GLU A 310 -31.31 10.19 -26.92
C GLU A 310 -30.00 10.23 -26.12
N THR A 311 -28.95 9.60 -26.66
CA THR A 311 -27.63 9.62 -26.04
C THR A 311 -26.83 10.77 -26.62
N THR A 312 -26.26 11.63 -25.79
CA THR A 312 -25.34 12.69 -26.25
C THR A 312 -23.88 12.28 -26.04
N THR A 313 -22.96 12.95 -26.75
CA THR A 313 -21.51 12.78 -26.50
C THR A 313 -21.13 13.16 -25.07
N GLU A 314 -21.86 14.08 -24.45
CA GLU A 314 -21.69 14.47 -23.05
C GLU A 314 -22.13 13.36 -22.08
N ASP A 315 -23.17 12.60 -22.40
CA ASP A 315 -23.55 11.42 -21.61
C ASP A 315 -22.48 10.32 -21.63
N ILE A 316 -21.74 10.23 -22.73
CA ILE A 316 -20.60 9.30 -22.86
C ILE A 316 -19.45 9.77 -21.96
N ARG A 317 -19.09 11.05 -22.01
CA ARG A 317 -18.07 11.64 -21.11
C ARG A 317 -18.42 11.46 -19.64
N ASN A 318 -19.70 11.66 -19.31
CA ASN A 318 -20.23 11.50 -17.96
C ASN A 318 -20.54 10.05 -17.56
N LYS A 319 -20.22 9.07 -18.41
CA LYS A 319 -20.42 7.63 -18.15
C LYS A 319 -21.87 7.24 -17.86
N LYS A 320 -22.82 8.00 -18.40
CA LYS A 320 -24.27 7.81 -18.27
C LYS A 320 -24.90 7.09 -19.47
N ALA A 321 -24.25 7.15 -20.64
CA ALA A 321 -24.71 6.49 -21.85
C ALA A 321 -24.82 4.95 -21.70
N ASN A 322 -25.68 4.34 -22.52
CA ASN A 322 -25.79 2.89 -22.70
C ASN A 322 -25.49 2.52 -24.16
N LEU A 323 -24.21 2.41 -24.52
CA LEU A 323 -23.76 2.21 -25.90
C LEU A 323 -23.96 0.77 -26.41
N LEU A 324 -24.31 -0.17 -25.55
CA LEU A 324 -24.62 -1.55 -25.96
C LEU A 324 -26.07 -1.71 -26.42
N PHE A 325 -26.96 -0.82 -25.99
CA PHE A 325 -28.37 -0.88 -26.32
C PHE A 325 -28.68 -0.10 -27.59
N PHE A 326 -29.18 -0.79 -28.62
CA PHE A 326 -29.51 -0.18 -29.91
C PHE A 326 -30.50 0.99 -29.81
N GLY A 327 -31.45 0.96 -28.87
CA GLY A 327 -32.38 2.08 -28.67
C GLY A 327 -31.75 3.34 -28.08
N SER A 328 -30.51 3.25 -27.59
CA SER A 328 -29.76 4.37 -26.98
C SER A 328 -28.83 5.05 -27.98
N PHE A 329 -28.10 4.29 -28.80
CA PHE A 329 -27.05 4.87 -29.66
C PHE A 329 -27.51 5.26 -31.06
N VAL A 330 -28.74 4.91 -31.46
CA VAL A 330 -29.27 5.12 -32.82
C VAL A 330 -29.28 6.60 -33.27
N ASN A 331 -29.21 7.55 -32.34
CA ASN A 331 -29.15 8.98 -32.65
C ASN A 331 -27.72 9.53 -32.80
N LEU A 332 -26.68 8.72 -32.60
CA LEU A 332 -25.28 9.11 -32.77
C LEU A 332 -24.83 8.89 -34.22
N ASP A 333 -23.95 9.77 -34.71
CA ASP A 333 -23.18 9.50 -35.93
C ASP A 333 -22.10 8.43 -35.68
N LEU A 334 -21.56 7.85 -36.75
CA LEU A 334 -20.60 6.76 -36.67
C LEU A 334 -19.33 7.16 -35.90
N ASP A 335 -18.79 8.34 -36.15
CA ASP A 335 -17.55 8.80 -35.51
C ASP A 335 -17.75 8.97 -34.00
N SER A 336 -18.88 9.58 -33.60
CA SER A 336 -19.27 9.72 -32.20
C SER A 336 -19.49 8.37 -31.51
N TYR A 337 -20.08 7.40 -32.20
CA TYR A 337 -20.30 6.06 -31.66
C TYR A 337 -18.99 5.29 -31.50
N GLU A 338 -18.12 5.28 -32.53
CA GLU A 338 -16.81 4.62 -32.48
C GLU A 338 -15.94 5.19 -31.36
N TRP A 339 -15.87 6.51 -31.27
CA TRP A 339 -15.17 7.19 -30.18
C TRP A 339 -15.74 6.78 -28.81
N GLY A 340 -17.07 6.79 -28.66
CA GLY A 340 -17.70 6.47 -27.39
C GLY A 340 -17.52 5.01 -26.94
N VAL A 341 -17.57 4.07 -27.89
CA VAL A 341 -17.25 2.66 -27.63
C VAL A 341 -15.78 2.52 -27.25
N GLY A 342 -14.88 3.23 -27.94
CA GLY A 342 -13.46 3.29 -27.60
C GLY A 342 -13.22 3.78 -26.16
N GLU A 343 -13.89 4.85 -25.74
CA GLU A 343 -13.80 5.37 -24.37
C GLU A 343 -14.39 4.41 -23.34
N MET A 344 -15.51 3.74 -23.67
CA MET A 344 -16.10 2.71 -22.81
C MET A 344 -15.15 1.53 -22.58
N LEU A 345 -14.47 1.04 -23.61
CA LEU A 345 -13.59 -0.11 -23.52
C LEU A 345 -12.29 0.18 -22.74
N LYS A 346 -11.87 1.44 -22.66
CA LYS A 346 -10.72 1.87 -21.84
C LYS A 346 -11.03 1.87 -20.33
N ASP A 347 -12.31 1.91 -19.94
CA ASP A 347 -12.75 2.01 -18.54
C ASP A 347 -13.63 0.80 -18.17
N LYS A 348 -13.02 -0.18 -17.49
CA LYS A 348 -13.68 -1.42 -17.05
C LYS A 348 -14.96 -1.16 -16.21
N PRO A 349 -14.96 -0.30 -15.17
CA PRO A 349 -16.19 0.09 -14.47
C PRO A 349 -17.29 0.65 -15.37
N TYR A 350 -16.93 1.47 -16.37
CA TYR A 350 -17.91 2.05 -17.29
C TYR A 350 -18.49 1.00 -18.25
N TYR A 351 -17.65 0.11 -18.80
CA TYR A 351 -18.09 -1.03 -19.59
C TYR A 351 -19.09 -1.91 -18.83
N ILE A 352 -18.77 -2.26 -17.58
CA ILE A 352 -19.65 -3.03 -16.69
C ILE A 352 -21.00 -2.34 -16.49
N LYS A 353 -21.01 -1.01 -16.26
CA LYS A 353 -22.26 -0.25 -16.13
C LYS A 353 -23.13 -0.31 -17.39
N ASN A 354 -22.53 -0.29 -18.58
CA ASN A 354 -23.27 -0.44 -19.83
C ASN A 354 -23.94 -1.81 -19.92
N MET A 355 -23.22 -2.90 -19.60
CA MET A 355 -23.78 -4.26 -19.60
C MET A 355 -24.98 -4.40 -18.65
N ILE A 356 -24.87 -3.81 -17.45
CA ILE A 356 -25.96 -3.81 -16.46
C ILE A 356 -27.18 -3.04 -16.99
N ARG A 357 -26.96 -1.86 -17.57
CA ARG A 357 -28.04 -1.04 -18.16
C ARG A 357 -28.72 -1.77 -19.32
N ASP A 358 -27.95 -2.36 -20.22
CA ASP A 358 -28.47 -3.12 -21.36
C ASP A 358 -29.37 -4.28 -20.91
N THR A 359 -28.88 -5.09 -19.97
CA THR A 359 -29.65 -6.20 -19.39
C THR A 359 -30.96 -5.71 -18.75
N TYR A 360 -30.92 -4.60 -18.01
CA TYR A 360 -32.10 -4.01 -17.39
C TYR A 360 -33.15 -3.56 -18.42
N PHE A 361 -32.73 -2.86 -19.48
CA PHE A 361 -33.64 -2.37 -20.51
C PHE A 361 -34.19 -3.49 -21.39
N LEU A 362 -33.39 -4.52 -21.70
CA LEU A 362 -33.87 -5.75 -22.34
C LEU A 362 -34.97 -6.42 -21.51
N GLY A 363 -34.78 -6.49 -20.19
CA GLY A 363 -35.80 -6.98 -19.26
C GLY A 363 -37.11 -6.19 -19.31
N LYS A 364 -37.05 -4.85 -19.35
CA LYS A 364 -38.26 -4.00 -19.46
C LYS A 364 -39.02 -4.18 -20.78
N VAL A 365 -38.30 -4.31 -21.90
CA VAL A 365 -38.92 -4.58 -23.20
C VAL A 365 -39.64 -5.94 -23.16
N LEU A 366 -39.00 -6.95 -22.57
CA LEU A 366 -39.56 -8.28 -22.45
C LEU A 366 -40.81 -8.32 -21.56
N ASP A 367 -40.79 -7.68 -20.39
CA ASP A 367 -41.96 -7.58 -19.49
C ASP A 367 -43.19 -7.01 -20.21
N ARG A 368 -43.00 -5.95 -21.01
CA ARG A 368 -44.09 -5.36 -21.80
C ARG A 368 -44.66 -6.34 -22.83
N LYS A 369 -43.80 -7.08 -23.55
CA LYS A 369 -44.26 -8.11 -24.50
C LYS A 369 -45.05 -9.21 -23.80
N TYR A 370 -44.57 -9.70 -22.64
CA TYR A 370 -45.27 -10.72 -21.86
C TYR A 370 -46.63 -10.25 -21.34
N LYS A 371 -46.79 -8.97 -20.97
CA LYS A 371 -48.09 -8.42 -20.56
C LYS A 371 -49.13 -8.49 -21.67
N PHE A 372 -48.78 -8.10 -22.89
CA PHE A 372 -49.69 -8.20 -24.04
C PHE A 372 -49.98 -9.65 -24.43
N LEU A 373 -48.97 -10.53 -24.38
CA LEU A 373 -49.18 -11.95 -24.63
C LEU A 373 -50.13 -12.56 -23.59
N ARG A 374 -49.92 -12.29 -22.29
CA ARG A 374 -50.82 -12.77 -21.24
C ARG A 374 -52.24 -12.26 -21.43
N LEU A 375 -52.40 -10.97 -21.72
CA LEU A 375 -53.70 -10.38 -22.01
C LEU A 375 -54.41 -11.07 -23.19
N SER A 376 -53.68 -11.43 -24.26
CA SER A 376 -54.25 -12.17 -25.38
C SER A 376 -54.77 -13.55 -24.99
N TYR A 377 -54.03 -14.28 -24.14
CA TYR A 377 -54.48 -15.56 -23.61
C TYR A 377 -55.70 -15.41 -22.71
N ASP A 378 -55.70 -14.43 -21.82
CA ASP A 378 -56.81 -14.18 -20.89
C ASP A 378 -58.09 -13.81 -21.66
N ILE A 379 -58.02 -12.91 -22.65
CA ILE A 379 -59.14 -12.56 -23.51
C ILE A 379 -59.67 -13.79 -24.26
N PHE A 380 -58.76 -14.56 -24.86
CA PHE A 380 -59.14 -15.76 -25.61
C PHE A 380 -59.83 -16.80 -24.72
N MET A 381 -59.23 -17.14 -23.57
CA MET A 381 -59.76 -18.17 -22.68
C MET A 381 -61.13 -17.78 -22.13
N VAL A 382 -61.27 -16.54 -21.62
CA VAL A 382 -62.54 -16.06 -21.07
C VAL A 382 -63.61 -15.99 -22.16
N GLY A 383 -63.29 -15.40 -23.31
CA GLY A 383 -64.24 -15.26 -24.40
C GLY A 383 -64.65 -16.60 -25.02
N LEU A 384 -63.73 -17.57 -25.10
CA LEU A 384 -64.03 -18.92 -25.56
C LEU A 384 -65.01 -19.63 -24.61
N VAL A 385 -64.75 -19.62 -23.30
CA VAL A 385 -65.61 -20.26 -22.30
C VAL A 385 -67.01 -19.63 -22.29
N LEU A 386 -67.08 -18.30 -22.33
CA LEU A 386 -68.36 -17.59 -22.39
C LEU A 386 -69.13 -17.90 -23.68
N SER A 387 -68.45 -17.90 -24.83
CA SER A 387 -69.07 -18.22 -26.12
C SER A 387 -69.60 -19.65 -26.14
N ILE A 388 -68.81 -20.64 -25.70
CA ILE A 388 -69.24 -22.04 -25.62
C ILE A 388 -70.45 -22.18 -24.69
N SER A 389 -70.43 -21.53 -23.53
CA SER A 389 -71.54 -21.58 -22.57
C SER A 389 -72.84 -21.03 -23.17
N LEU A 390 -72.74 -19.92 -23.92
CA LEU A 390 -73.88 -19.32 -24.62
C LEU A 390 -74.35 -20.19 -25.80
N TYR A 391 -73.45 -20.82 -26.55
CA TYR A 391 -73.83 -21.79 -27.58
C TYR A 391 -74.61 -22.94 -26.97
N THR A 392 -74.10 -23.54 -25.88
CA THR A 392 -74.78 -24.63 -25.19
C THR A 392 -76.17 -24.20 -24.70
N TYR A 393 -76.28 -23.00 -24.10
CA TYR A 393 -77.56 -22.46 -23.67
C TYR A 393 -78.55 -22.27 -24.83
N ALA A 394 -78.09 -21.74 -25.96
CA ALA A 394 -78.90 -21.53 -27.16
C ALA A 394 -79.29 -22.84 -27.88
N PHE A 395 -78.64 -23.96 -27.57
CA PHE A 395 -79.04 -25.29 -28.05
C PHE A 395 -79.98 -26.04 -27.08
N MET A 396 -79.98 -25.65 -25.81
CA MET A 396 -80.79 -26.30 -24.76
C MET A 396 -82.16 -25.67 -24.57
N ASN A 397 -82.30 -24.39 -24.91
CA ASN A 397 -83.57 -23.67 -25.04
C ASN A 397 -83.88 -23.43 -26.51
#